data_AF-A0A518I4T4-F1
#
_entry.id   AF-A0A518I4T4-F1
#
_cell.length_a   1.000
_cell.length_b   1.000
_cell.length_c   1.000
_cell.angle_alpha   90.00
_cell.angle_beta   90.00
_cell.angle_gamma   90.00
#
_symmetry.space_group_name_H-M   'P 1'
#
loop_
_entity.id
_entity.type
_entity.pdbx_description
1 polymer ?
#
loop_
_entity_poly.entity_id
_entity_poly.type
_entity_poly.pdbx_seq_one_letter_code
_entity_poly.pdbx_strand_id
1 'polypeptide(L)'
;MNYFTKASLSLLASMVMLNAAASLKADKPKPITVPKILKATYSIEKSLPPNLVVNAIGEVNTGGYTNVNLDRVIYKTIPKDGIQDYVLTAVSPTGPVPQVISKVKASHTWKAYPAWVKGIRVRGVGEGIVLIKFEQSKPKPRPVYRRFTGTSKEGSFEKALAAAIAKLNQALSEGGIADASASWKVDSTSGQVGGIAGLNQISVSIVAERQPPWPWPRKKQPQKLRQQKKPTADK
;
A
#
# COMPACT_ATOMS: atom_id res chain seq x y z
N MET A 1 -30.61 12.70 104.66
CA MET A 1 -30.70 11.25 104.94
C MET A 1 -29.55 10.58 104.21
N ASN A 2 -28.60 10.01 104.96
CA ASN A 2 -27.70 8.89 104.66
C ASN A 2 -26.90 8.86 103.33
N TYR A 3 -25.66 8.39 103.19
CA TYR A 3 -24.46 8.13 104.01
C TYR A 3 -23.38 7.72 102.96
N PHE A 4 -22.16 8.27 103.02
CA PHE A 4 -20.87 7.55 102.82
C PHE A 4 -20.40 6.95 101.46
N THR A 5 -19.23 7.48 101.04
CA THR A 5 -17.96 6.81 100.64
C THR A 5 -17.66 6.23 99.24
N LYS A 6 -16.45 6.66 98.81
CA LYS A 6 -15.31 5.96 98.17
C LYS A 6 -15.22 5.93 96.64
N ALA A 7 -14.05 6.42 96.22
CA ALA A 7 -13.45 6.41 94.91
C ALA A 7 -13.27 4.98 94.35
N SER A 8 -13.40 4.85 93.03
CA SER A 8 -12.65 3.85 92.27
C SER A 8 -12.48 4.33 90.83
N LEU A 9 -11.23 4.22 90.39
CA LEU A 9 -10.72 4.45 89.05
C LEU A 9 -11.46 3.55 88.04
N SER A 10 -11.84 4.08 86.88
CA SER A 10 -12.13 3.25 85.71
C SER A 10 -11.66 3.97 84.45
N LEU A 11 -10.55 3.47 83.91
CA LEU A 11 -10.06 3.72 82.56
C LEU A 11 -11.22 3.57 81.55
N LEU A 12 -11.47 4.60 80.74
CA LEU A 12 -12.18 4.41 79.48
C LEU A 12 -11.17 4.08 78.39
N ALA A 13 -11.20 2.82 77.96
CA ALA A 13 -10.37 2.24 76.92
C ALA A 13 -10.64 2.90 75.57
N SER A 14 -9.56 3.35 74.92
CA SER A 14 -9.52 3.72 73.51
C SER A 14 -9.73 2.48 72.65
N MET A 15 -10.89 2.34 72.01
CA MET A 15 -11.11 1.33 70.99
C MET A 15 -10.58 1.84 69.65
N VAL A 16 -9.28 1.62 69.40
CA VAL A 16 -8.67 1.79 68.09
C VAL A 16 -9.19 0.67 67.20
N MET A 17 -10.11 0.99 66.29
CA MET A 17 -10.48 0.08 65.20
C MET A 17 -9.29 -0.05 64.26
N LEU A 18 -8.58 -1.16 64.39
CA LEU A 18 -7.52 -1.58 63.48
C LEU A 18 -8.16 -1.99 62.15
N ASN A 19 -8.34 -1.02 61.25
CA ASN A 19 -8.65 -1.32 59.85
C ASN A 19 -7.44 -2.03 59.24
N ALA A 20 -7.51 -3.36 59.15
CA ALA A 20 -6.61 -4.15 58.35
C ALA A 20 -6.85 -3.80 56.87
N ALA A 21 -6.10 -2.81 56.38
CA ALA A 21 -5.93 -2.59 54.96
C ALA A 21 -5.13 -3.78 54.41
N ALA A 22 -5.84 -4.85 54.06
CA ALA A 22 -5.30 -5.91 53.23
C ALA A 22 -4.90 -5.28 51.90
N SER A 23 -3.60 -5.04 51.73
CA SER A 23 -3.00 -4.58 50.49
C SER A 23 -3.24 -5.66 49.42
N LEU A 24 -4.28 -5.46 48.62
CA LEU A 24 -4.49 -6.21 47.38
C LEU A 24 -3.27 -5.95 46.50
N LYS A 25 -2.38 -6.94 46.40
CA LYS A 25 -1.36 -6.95 45.34
C LYS A 25 -2.11 -6.91 44.02
N ALA A 26 -2.17 -5.75 43.38
CA ALA A 26 -2.72 -5.60 42.06
C ALA A 26 -1.87 -6.44 41.10
N ASP A 27 -2.41 -7.58 40.64
CA ASP A 27 -1.83 -8.35 39.56
C ASP A 27 -1.66 -7.41 38.35
N LYS A 28 -0.43 -7.28 37.86
CA LYS A 28 -0.16 -6.46 36.68
C LYS A 28 -1.02 -6.99 35.54
N PRO A 29 -1.81 -6.12 34.86
CA PRO A 29 -2.74 -6.59 33.83
C PRO A 29 -1.95 -7.23 32.67
N LYS A 30 -2.26 -8.50 32.39
CA LYS A 30 -1.59 -9.28 31.35
C LYS A 30 -2.08 -8.83 29.96
N PRO A 31 -1.20 -8.66 28.96
CA PRO A 31 -1.62 -8.38 27.59
C PRO A 31 -2.53 -9.49 27.07
N ILE A 32 -3.68 -9.09 26.51
CA ILE A 32 -4.58 -9.99 25.78
C ILE A 32 -4.36 -9.80 24.28
N THR A 33 -4.58 -10.86 23.50
CA THR A 33 -4.62 -10.71 22.05
C THR A 33 -5.94 -10.06 21.65
N VAL A 34 -5.89 -9.11 20.72
CA VAL A 34 -7.06 -8.33 20.32
C VAL A 34 -8.10 -9.25 19.66
N PRO A 35 -9.40 -9.16 20.01
CA PRO A 35 -10.41 -10.09 19.52
C PRO A 35 -10.57 -10.08 18.00
N LYS A 36 -10.65 -8.88 17.41
CA LYS A 36 -10.96 -8.70 15.99
C LYS A 36 -9.97 -7.74 15.34
N ILE A 37 -9.46 -8.12 14.17
CA ILE A 37 -8.60 -7.28 13.34
C ILE A 37 -9.44 -6.70 12.21
N LEU A 38 -9.55 -5.37 12.17
CA LEU A 38 -10.33 -4.64 11.16
C LEU A 38 -9.55 -4.47 9.87
N LYS A 39 -8.26 -4.15 9.99
CA LYS A 39 -7.42 -3.85 8.85
C LYS A 39 -5.98 -4.16 9.17
N ALA A 40 -5.28 -4.73 8.20
CA ALA A 40 -3.84 -4.73 8.16
C ALA A 40 -3.38 -4.01 6.88
N THR A 41 -2.23 -3.37 6.92
CA THR A 41 -1.55 -2.84 5.74
C THR A 41 -0.05 -3.11 5.86
N TYR A 42 0.64 -3.06 4.72
CA TYR A 42 2.08 -3.15 4.69
C TYR A 42 2.65 -2.07 3.79
N SER A 43 3.89 -1.68 4.05
CA SER A 43 4.71 -0.88 3.16
C SER A 43 6.14 -1.41 3.17
N ILE A 44 6.76 -1.46 2.00
CA ILE A 44 8.16 -1.85 1.85
C ILE A 44 8.97 -0.57 1.70
N GLU A 45 9.81 -0.28 2.68
CA GLU A 45 10.72 0.87 2.63
C GLU A 45 11.88 0.58 1.69
N LYS A 46 12.28 1.61 0.94
CA LYS A 46 13.40 1.55 0.01
C LYS A 46 14.71 1.72 0.79
N SER A 47 15.17 0.64 1.41
CA SER A 47 16.49 0.52 2.04
C SER A 47 17.26 -0.66 1.44
N LEU A 48 18.57 -0.72 1.69
CA LEU A 48 19.44 -1.81 1.27
C LEU A 48 20.03 -2.48 2.52
N PRO A 49 19.48 -3.62 2.97
CA PRO A 49 18.31 -4.37 2.49
C PRO A 49 16.95 -3.71 2.84
N PRO A 50 15.84 -4.03 2.13
CA PRO A 50 14.54 -3.40 2.34
C PRO A 50 13.92 -3.74 3.70
N ASN A 51 13.20 -2.79 4.29
CA ASN A 51 12.45 -3.00 5.52
C ASN A 51 10.96 -3.21 5.21
N LEU A 52 10.32 -4.11 5.96
CA LEU A 52 8.88 -4.31 5.92
C LEU A 52 8.24 -3.60 7.10
N VAL A 53 7.38 -2.63 6.84
CA VAL A 53 6.54 -2.00 7.86
C VAL A 53 5.15 -2.59 7.78
N VAL A 54 4.67 -3.12 8.89
CA VAL A 54 3.31 -3.67 9.02
C VAL A 54 2.52 -2.80 9.97
N ASN A 55 1.30 -2.44 9.59
CA ASN A 55 0.37 -1.72 10.43
C ASN A 55 -0.90 -2.57 10.62
N ALA A 56 -1.41 -2.63 11.84
CA ALA A 56 -2.64 -3.33 12.16
C ALA A 56 -3.58 -2.42 12.94
N ILE A 57 -4.87 -2.52 12.61
CA ILE A 57 -5.98 -1.88 13.31
C ILE A 57 -6.89 -2.99 13.82
N GLY A 58 -7.05 -3.06 15.14
CA GLY A 58 -7.95 -3.98 15.81
C GLY A 58 -9.13 -3.27 16.45
N GLU A 59 -10.16 -4.05 16.77
CA GLU A 59 -11.37 -3.64 17.47
C GLU A 59 -11.43 -4.34 18.83
N VAL A 60 -11.77 -3.57 19.86
CA VAL A 60 -11.93 -4.02 21.25
C VAL A 60 -13.27 -3.54 21.80
N ASN A 61 -13.84 -4.31 22.74
CA ASN A 61 -15.23 -4.11 23.19
C ASN A 61 -15.41 -2.95 24.19
N THR A 62 -14.32 -2.46 24.78
CA THR A 62 -14.36 -1.35 25.74
C THR A 62 -13.29 -0.32 25.42
N GLY A 63 -13.47 0.90 25.92
CA GLY A 63 -12.40 1.89 25.96
C GLY A 63 -11.31 1.51 26.96
N GLY A 64 -10.15 2.18 26.90
CA GLY A 64 -9.10 2.11 27.93
C GLY A 64 -8.01 1.06 27.72
N TYR A 65 -7.98 0.36 26.58
CA TYR A 65 -6.87 -0.53 26.25
C TYR A 65 -5.57 0.25 26.06
N THR A 66 -4.49 -0.24 26.64
CA THR A 66 -3.15 0.38 26.60
C THR A 66 -2.10 -0.62 26.13
N ASN A 67 -0.86 -0.18 25.91
CA ASN A 67 0.27 -1.04 25.51
C ASN A 67 -0.04 -1.94 24.31
N VAL A 68 -0.59 -1.33 23.25
CA VAL A 68 -0.95 -2.05 22.03
C VAL A 68 0.33 -2.37 21.26
N ASN A 69 0.63 -3.65 21.08
CA ASN A 69 1.83 -4.13 20.40
C ASN A 69 1.47 -5.06 19.25
N LEU A 70 2.27 -4.98 18.18
CA LEU A 70 2.17 -5.86 17.04
C LEU A 70 3.44 -6.70 16.96
N ASP A 71 3.32 -7.97 17.35
CA ASP A 71 4.47 -8.86 17.51
C ASP A 71 4.52 -9.89 16.40
N ARG A 72 5.73 -10.17 15.92
CA ARG A 72 5.99 -11.24 14.95
C ARG A 72 6.03 -12.58 15.65
N VAL A 73 5.42 -13.58 15.02
CA VAL A 73 5.56 -14.98 15.43
C VAL A 73 6.89 -15.51 14.92
N ILE A 74 7.75 -15.96 15.85
CA ILE A 74 9.04 -16.56 15.52
C ILE A 74 8.80 -18.05 15.27
N TYR A 75 9.15 -18.51 14.07
CA TYR A 75 9.00 -19.91 13.69
C TYR A 75 10.31 -20.68 13.88
N LYS A 76 10.20 -21.94 14.33
CA LYS A 76 11.31 -22.91 14.31
C LYS A 76 11.59 -23.41 12.90
N THR A 77 10.56 -23.51 12.07
CA THR A 77 10.63 -23.98 10.68
C THR A 77 9.89 -22.98 9.78
N ILE A 78 10.49 -22.63 8.65
CA ILE A 78 9.92 -21.66 7.71
C ILE A 78 8.55 -22.15 7.23
N PRO A 79 7.50 -21.30 7.27
CA PRO A 79 6.18 -21.64 6.73
C PRO A 79 6.22 -21.99 5.25
N LYS A 80 5.56 -23.10 4.86
CA LYS A 80 5.49 -23.55 3.45
C LYS A 80 4.76 -22.54 2.55
N ASP A 81 3.80 -21.81 3.11
CA ASP A 81 3.04 -20.76 2.43
C ASP A 81 3.84 -19.46 2.25
N GLY A 82 4.97 -19.32 2.95
CA GLY A 82 5.79 -18.11 2.97
C GLY A 82 5.11 -16.93 3.68
N ILE A 83 4.15 -17.18 4.57
CA ILE A 83 3.39 -16.11 5.23
C ILE A 83 3.93 -15.88 6.64
N GLN A 84 4.28 -14.63 6.94
CA GLN A 84 4.68 -14.22 8.28
C GLN A 84 3.44 -13.94 9.14
N ASP A 85 3.32 -14.64 10.27
CA ASP A 85 2.27 -14.38 11.24
C ASP A 85 2.64 -13.23 12.18
N TYR A 86 1.64 -12.43 12.49
CA TYR A 86 1.67 -11.35 13.46
C TYR A 86 0.53 -11.50 14.45
N VAL A 87 0.75 -11.08 15.68
CA VAL A 87 -0.24 -11.08 16.76
C VAL A 87 -0.36 -9.66 17.29
N LEU A 88 -1.58 -9.13 17.28
CA LEU A 88 -1.88 -7.82 17.87
C LEU A 88 -2.29 -8.05 19.33
N THR A 89 -1.52 -7.53 20.28
CA THR A 89 -1.79 -7.61 21.71
C THR A 89 -2.08 -6.23 22.29
N ALA A 90 -2.87 -6.18 23.36
CA ALA A 90 -3.17 -4.97 24.12
C ALA A 90 -3.44 -5.32 25.58
N VAL A 91 -3.10 -4.42 26.50
CA VAL A 91 -3.39 -4.57 27.92
C VAL A 91 -4.79 -4.05 28.20
N SER A 92 -5.64 -4.90 28.79
CA SER A 92 -7.00 -4.53 29.18
C SER A 92 -6.98 -3.50 30.31
N PRO A 93 -7.92 -2.53 30.32
CA PRO A 93 -8.04 -1.57 31.41
C PRO A 93 -8.39 -2.26 32.73
N THR A 94 -7.95 -1.67 33.84
CA THR A 94 -8.35 -2.05 35.20
C THR A 94 -9.31 -1.02 35.76
N GLY A 95 -10.46 -1.46 36.27
CA GLY A 95 -11.48 -0.57 36.85
C GLY A 95 -12.67 -0.29 35.92
N PRO A 96 -13.62 0.57 36.34
CA PRO A 96 -14.82 0.87 35.56
C PRO A 96 -14.44 1.59 34.27
N VAL A 97 -14.81 1.00 33.13
CA VAL A 97 -14.58 1.58 31.79
C VAL A 97 -15.87 1.66 30.99
N PRO A 98 -16.00 2.65 30.10
CA PRO A 98 -17.14 2.73 29.20
C PRO A 98 -17.17 1.54 28.24
N GLN A 99 -18.35 0.91 28.13
CA GLN A 99 -18.64 -0.19 27.22
C GLN A 99 -18.86 0.32 25.79
N VAL A 100 -17.84 0.94 25.21
CA VAL A 100 -17.86 1.51 23.86
C VAL A 100 -16.81 0.81 23.00
N ILE A 101 -17.26 0.31 21.84
CA ILE A 101 -16.39 -0.33 20.84
C ILE A 101 -15.31 0.67 20.42
N SER A 102 -14.06 0.30 20.65
CA SER A 102 -12.90 1.15 20.44
C SER A 102 -11.91 0.51 19.47
N LYS A 103 -11.09 1.34 18.81
CA LYS A 103 -10.08 0.89 17.85
C LYS A 103 -8.69 1.02 18.44
N VAL A 104 -7.89 -0.01 18.29
CA VAL A 104 -6.47 -0.04 18.70
C VAL A 104 -5.59 -0.14 17.46
N LYS A 105 -4.44 0.54 17.47
CA LYS A 105 -3.51 0.58 16.34
C LYS A 105 -2.11 0.27 16.83
N ALA A 106 -1.39 -0.55 16.08
CA ALA A 106 0.03 -0.78 16.31
C ALA A 106 0.76 -1.03 14.98
N SER A 107 2.06 -0.77 15.01
CA SER A 107 2.94 -0.89 13.85
C SER A 107 4.21 -1.64 14.25
N HIS A 108 4.73 -2.43 13.32
CA HIS A 108 5.98 -3.16 13.49
C HIS A 108 6.86 -3.03 12.25
N THR A 109 8.11 -2.63 12.45
CA THR A 109 9.11 -2.55 11.39
C THR A 109 10.06 -3.74 11.47
N TRP A 110 9.97 -4.63 10.49
CA TRP A 110 10.93 -5.72 10.30
C TRP A 110 12.06 -5.26 9.38
N LYS A 111 13.18 -4.92 10.00
CA LYS A 111 14.42 -4.58 9.28
C LYS A 111 14.98 -5.80 8.54
N ALA A 112 15.44 -5.60 7.32
CA ALA A 112 16.10 -6.63 6.52
C ALA A 112 15.30 -7.95 6.48
N TYR A 113 14.00 -7.88 6.16
CA TYR A 113 13.16 -9.07 6.20
C TYR A 113 13.61 -10.10 5.14
N PRO A 114 13.53 -11.40 5.44
CA PRO A 114 14.08 -12.45 4.58
C PRO A 114 13.22 -12.70 3.34
N ALA A 115 13.86 -13.12 2.25
CA ALA A 115 13.23 -13.30 0.93
C ALA A 115 12.14 -14.39 0.87
N TRP A 116 12.05 -15.27 1.88
CA TRP A 116 11.00 -16.29 1.93
C TRP A 116 9.61 -15.70 2.23
N VAL A 117 9.55 -14.49 2.79
CA VAL A 117 8.28 -13.84 3.16
C VAL A 117 7.58 -13.34 1.91
N LYS A 118 6.46 -13.98 1.57
CA LYS A 118 5.58 -13.67 0.44
C LYS A 118 4.31 -12.94 0.88
N GLY A 119 4.12 -12.73 2.18
CA GLY A 119 2.96 -12.06 2.73
C GLY A 119 2.96 -12.02 4.25
N ILE A 120 1.96 -11.36 4.79
CA ILE A 120 1.71 -11.24 6.22
C ILE A 120 0.30 -11.73 6.57
N ARG A 121 0.13 -12.26 7.77
CA ARG A 121 -1.16 -12.60 8.34
C ARG A 121 -1.22 -12.08 9.76
N VAL A 122 -2.17 -11.20 10.06
CA VAL A 122 -2.40 -10.70 11.41
C VAL A 122 -3.54 -11.50 12.03
N ARG A 123 -3.27 -12.15 13.18
CA ARG A 123 -4.23 -12.99 13.90
C ARG A 123 -4.83 -12.25 15.10
N GLY A 124 -6.15 -12.30 15.22
CA GLY A 124 -6.91 -12.03 16.45
C GLY A 124 -7.35 -13.31 17.17
N VAL A 125 -8.02 -13.18 18.32
CA VAL A 125 -8.53 -14.31 19.14
C VAL A 125 -9.86 -14.89 18.63
N GLY A 126 -10.57 -14.17 17.75
CA GLY A 126 -11.81 -14.63 17.12
C GLY A 126 -11.75 -14.60 15.59
N GLU A 127 -12.79 -14.04 14.95
CA GLU A 127 -12.95 -13.98 13.48
C GLU A 127 -12.03 -12.98 12.76
N GLY A 128 -10.97 -12.52 13.41
CA GLY A 128 -10.14 -11.41 12.93
C GLY A 128 -8.84 -11.84 12.24
N ILE A 129 -8.88 -12.72 11.24
CA ILE A 129 -7.66 -13.05 10.47
C ILE A 129 -7.62 -12.21 9.20
N VAL A 130 -6.63 -11.32 9.11
CA VAL A 130 -6.37 -10.55 7.88
C VAL A 130 -5.08 -11.05 7.25
N LEU A 131 -5.21 -11.66 6.07
CA LEU A 131 -4.10 -12.16 5.27
C LEU A 131 -3.86 -11.21 4.10
N ILE A 132 -2.62 -10.74 3.98
CA ILE A 132 -2.18 -9.90 2.87
C ILE A 132 -0.99 -10.58 2.22
N LYS A 133 -1.19 -11.08 0.99
CA LYS A 133 -0.07 -11.52 0.17
C LYS A 133 0.61 -10.27 -0.36
N PHE A 134 1.93 -10.25 -0.30
CA PHE A 134 2.66 -9.28 -1.09
C PHE A 134 2.35 -9.62 -2.52
N GLU A 135 1.75 -8.68 -3.25
CA GLU A 135 1.73 -8.81 -4.69
C GLU A 135 3.20 -8.84 -5.09
N GLN A 136 3.69 -10.04 -5.42
CA GLN A 136 4.81 -10.14 -6.36
C GLN A 136 4.28 -9.42 -7.58
N SER A 137 4.62 -8.14 -7.69
CA SER A 137 4.35 -7.33 -8.85
C SER A 137 5.04 -8.04 -10.01
N LYS A 138 4.33 -8.98 -10.65
CA LYS A 138 4.53 -9.21 -12.06
C LYS A 138 4.39 -7.80 -12.62
N PRO A 139 5.46 -7.21 -13.20
CA PRO A 139 5.34 -5.89 -13.76
C PRO A 139 4.16 -5.97 -14.71
N LYS A 140 3.07 -5.25 -14.40
CA LYS A 140 1.91 -5.15 -15.29
C LYS A 140 2.52 -4.82 -16.65
N PRO A 141 2.33 -5.64 -17.70
CA PRO A 141 2.99 -5.42 -18.97
C PRO A 141 2.70 -3.96 -19.32
N ARG A 142 3.76 -3.15 -19.46
CA ARG A 142 3.57 -1.73 -19.71
C ARG A 142 2.75 -1.63 -20.98
N PRO A 143 1.55 -1.04 -20.96
CA PRO A 143 0.77 -0.88 -22.18
C PRO A 143 1.68 -0.24 -23.22
N VAL A 144 1.80 -0.90 -24.37
CA VAL A 144 2.66 -0.43 -25.45
C VAL A 144 1.94 0.73 -26.10
N TYR A 145 2.24 1.93 -25.62
CA TYR A 145 1.72 3.13 -26.24
C TYR A 145 2.47 3.47 -27.52
N ARG A 146 1.74 3.85 -28.56
CA ARG A 146 2.32 4.48 -29.76
C ARG A 146 2.01 5.97 -29.74
N ARG A 147 2.96 6.78 -30.19
CA ARG A 147 2.79 8.24 -30.34
C ARG A 147 2.51 8.56 -31.80
N PHE A 148 1.49 9.38 -32.05
CA PHE A 148 1.13 9.87 -33.38
C PHE A 148 1.12 11.40 -33.34
N THR A 149 1.82 12.04 -34.28
CA THR A 149 1.91 13.50 -34.35
C THR A 149 1.24 14.01 -35.62
N GLY A 150 0.30 14.94 -35.48
CA GLY A 150 -0.31 15.67 -36.57
C GLY A 150 0.12 17.14 -36.53
N THR A 151 0.20 17.77 -37.71
CA THR A 151 0.67 19.15 -37.85
C THR A 151 -0.31 19.94 -38.71
N SER A 152 -0.62 21.15 -38.28
CA SER A 152 -1.46 22.12 -38.99
C SER A 152 -0.64 23.36 -39.30
N LYS A 153 -0.67 23.81 -40.57
CA LYS A 153 0.03 25.00 -41.06
C LYS A 153 -0.80 26.29 -40.94
N GLU A 154 -2.00 26.18 -40.37
CA GLU A 154 -2.94 27.29 -40.21
C GLU A 154 -3.09 27.69 -38.72
N GLY A 155 -2.27 27.14 -37.83
CA GLY A 155 -2.39 27.36 -36.39
C GLY A 155 -3.63 26.70 -35.75
N SER A 156 -4.33 25.82 -36.46
CA SER A 156 -5.52 25.16 -35.91
C SER A 156 -5.17 23.87 -35.15
N PHE A 157 -5.48 23.85 -33.85
CA PHE A 157 -5.38 22.67 -33.00
C PHE A 157 -6.27 21.53 -33.51
N GLU A 158 -7.50 21.83 -33.90
CA GLU A 158 -8.47 20.86 -34.41
C GLU A 158 -7.92 20.11 -35.63
N LYS A 159 -7.35 20.85 -36.61
CA LYS A 159 -6.74 20.25 -37.80
C LYS A 159 -5.52 19.39 -37.46
N ALA A 160 -4.67 19.86 -36.54
CA ALA A 160 -3.50 19.10 -36.10
C ALA A 160 -3.89 17.82 -35.35
N LEU A 161 -4.92 17.89 -34.51
CA LEU A 161 -5.47 16.75 -33.80
C LEU A 161 -6.15 15.75 -34.76
N ALA A 162 -6.96 16.24 -35.70
CA ALA A 162 -7.59 15.42 -36.72
C ALA A 162 -6.53 14.66 -37.56
N ALA A 163 -5.43 15.33 -37.93
CA ALA A 163 -4.30 14.70 -38.61
C ALA A 163 -3.61 13.63 -37.75
N ALA A 164 -3.50 13.83 -36.44
CA ALA A 164 -2.95 12.84 -35.52
C ALA A 164 -3.88 11.62 -35.36
N ILE A 165 -5.19 11.84 -35.24
CA ILE A 165 -6.21 10.79 -35.16
C ILE A 165 -6.30 10.01 -36.47
N ALA A 166 -6.19 10.66 -37.63
CA ALA A 166 -6.15 9.99 -38.92
C ALA A 166 -4.99 8.99 -39.01
N LYS A 167 -3.79 9.36 -38.51
CA LYS A 167 -2.64 8.46 -38.42
C LYS A 167 -2.89 7.29 -37.45
N LEU A 168 -3.58 7.54 -36.33
CA LEU A 168 -4.01 6.48 -35.41
C LEU A 168 -4.99 5.52 -36.09
N ASN A 169 -6.00 6.02 -36.80
CA ASN A 169 -7.00 5.19 -37.49
C ASN A 169 -6.38 4.36 -38.63
N GLN A 170 -5.44 4.95 -39.36
CA GLN A 170 -4.64 4.21 -40.34
C GLN A 170 -3.85 3.09 -39.67
N ALA A 171 -3.20 3.39 -38.53
CA ALA A 171 -2.48 2.39 -37.77
C ALA A 171 -3.43 1.32 -37.23
N LEU A 172 -4.66 1.64 -36.81
CA LEU A 172 -5.61 0.66 -36.24
C LEU A 172 -5.86 -0.51 -37.20
N SER A 173 -5.87 -0.20 -38.50
CA SER A 173 -6.03 -1.18 -39.58
C SER A 173 -4.77 -2.05 -39.82
N GLU A 174 -3.61 -1.70 -39.23
CA GLU A 174 -2.38 -2.49 -39.34
C GLU A 174 -2.53 -3.85 -38.64
N GLY A 175 -2.23 -4.93 -39.37
CA GLY A 175 -2.27 -6.29 -38.83
C GLY A 175 -3.58 -7.04 -39.06
N GLY A 176 -4.51 -6.51 -39.87
CA GLY A 176 -5.68 -7.25 -40.37
C GLY A 176 -6.76 -7.55 -39.31
N ILE A 177 -6.83 -6.76 -38.25
CA ILE A 177 -7.79 -6.94 -37.15
C ILE A 177 -8.93 -5.93 -37.33
N ALA A 178 -10.11 -6.41 -37.72
CA ALA A 178 -11.28 -5.57 -37.99
C ALA A 178 -11.85 -4.90 -36.73
N ASP A 179 -11.77 -5.58 -35.58
CA ASP A 179 -12.33 -5.13 -34.30
C ASP A 179 -11.30 -4.38 -33.41
N ALA A 180 -10.27 -3.78 -34.02
CA ALA A 180 -9.25 -3.07 -33.26
C ALA A 180 -9.76 -1.73 -32.74
N SER A 181 -9.69 -1.53 -31.43
CA SER A 181 -10.03 -0.25 -30.78
C SER A 181 -8.79 0.39 -30.17
N ALA A 182 -8.76 1.73 -30.09
CA ALA A 182 -7.73 2.43 -29.35
C ALA A 182 -8.28 3.54 -28.45
N SER A 183 -7.72 3.59 -27.24
CA SER A 183 -7.87 4.70 -26.31
C SER A 183 -6.68 5.63 -26.49
N TRP A 184 -6.93 6.92 -26.63
CA TRP A 184 -5.86 7.89 -26.85
C TRP A 184 -6.06 9.15 -26.02
N LYS A 185 -4.96 9.85 -25.77
CA LYS A 185 -4.94 11.16 -25.12
C LYS A 185 -3.94 12.06 -25.82
N VAL A 186 -4.13 13.37 -25.72
CA VAL A 186 -3.11 14.35 -26.11
C VAL A 186 -1.95 14.26 -25.12
N ASP A 187 -0.74 14.13 -25.65
CA ASP A 187 0.52 14.00 -24.91
C ASP A 187 1.31 15.30 -24.93
N SER A 188 1.35 15.97 -26.08
CA SER A 188 1.96 17.29 -26.19
C SER A 188 1.35 18.12 -27.31
N THR A 189 1.37 19.43 -27.10
CA THR A 189 1.04 20.43 -28.11
C THR A 189 2.21 21.39 -28.21
N SER A 190 2.61 21.71 -29.44
CA SER A 190 3.67 22.69 -29.70
C SER A 190 3.26 23.54 -30.89
N GLY A 191 3.66 24.81 -30.89
CA GLY A 191 3.35 25.71 -32.00
C GLY A 191 4.48 26.70 -32.25
N GLN A 192 4.54 27.19 -33.47
CA GLN A 192 5.41 28.27 -33.90
C GLN A 192 4.54 29.34 -34.57
N VAL A 193 4.64 30.56 -34.07
CA VAL A 193 3.93 31.71 -34.60
C VAL A 193 4.94 32.84 -34.82
N GLY A 194 4.96 33.43 -36.02
CA GLY A 194 5.80 34.58 -36.38
C GLY A 194 6.95 34.28 -37.35
N GLY A 195 7.94 35.18 -37.37
CA GLY A 195 9.05 35.18 -38.32
C GLY A 195 8.79 36.03 -39.58
N ILE A 196 9.84 36.31 -40.35
CA ILE A 196 9.79 37.17 -41.55
C ILE A 196 8.82 36.67 -42.64
N ALA A 197 8.45 35.38 -42.59
CA ALA A 197 7.53 34.74 -43.51
C ALA A 197 6.11 34.51 -42.93
N GLY A 198 5.84 34.95 -41.69
CA GLY A 198 4.52 34.81 -41.06
C GLY A 198 4.07 33.37 -40.84
N LEU A 199 4.92 32.52 -40.25
CA LEU A 199 4.58 31.13 -39.96
C LEU A 199 3.51 31.04 -38.85
N ASN A 200 2.53 30.16 -39.01
CA ASN A 200 1.55 29.82 -37.98
C ASN A 200 1.30 28.31 -37.97
N GLN A 201 2.15 27.56 -37.28
CA GLN A 201 2.13 26.10 -37.27
C GLN A 201 1.83 25.58 -35.87
N ILE A 202 0.95 24.58 -35.75
CA ILE A 202 0.74 23.80 -34.52
C ILE A 202 0.98 22.33 -34.81
N SER A 203 1.65 21.63 -33.90
CA SER A 203 1.82 20.19 -33.86
C SER A 203 1.19 19.63 -32.60
N VAL A 204 0.41 18.55 -32.76
CA VAL A 204 -0.26 17.85 -31.66
C VAL A 204 0.20 16.40 -31.69
N SER A 205 0.73 15.92 -30.58
CA SER A 205 1.08 14.52 -30.39
C SER A 205 0.05 13.85 -29.50
N ILE A 206 -0.52 12.74 -29.95
CA ILE A 206 -1.36 11.85 -29.16
C ILE A 206 -0.61 10.57 -28.81
N VAL A 207 -0.93 10.02 -27.65
CA VAL A 207 -0.43 8.72 -27.19
C VAL A 207 -1.62 7.79 -27.11
N ALA A 208 -1.53 6.64 -27.79
CA ALA A 208 -2.63 5.70 -27.95
C ALA A 208 -2.26 4.29 -27.53
N GLU A 209 -3.19 3.63 -26.85
CA GLU A 209 -3.18 2.22 -26.48
C GLU A 209 -4.21 1.47 -27.33
N ARG A 210 -3.83 0.35 -27.94
CA ARG A 210 -4.73 -0.48 -28.77
C ARG A 210 -5.14 -1.76 -28.06
N GLN A 211 -6.37 -2.20 -28.27
CA GLN A 211 -6.85 -3.55 -27.96
C GLN A 211 -7.29 -4.26 -29.25
N PRO A 212 -6.69 -5.42 -29.60
CA PRO A 212 -5.52 -6.06 -28.97
C PRO A 212 -4.23 -5.23 -29.15
N PRO A 213 -3.22 -5.40 -28.27
CA PRO A 213 -2.01 -4.57 -28.27
C PRO A 213 -1.28 -4.64 -29.61
N TRP A 214 -0.58 -3.55 -29.94
CA TRP A 214 0.27 -3.50 -31.12
C TRP A 214 1.30 -4.64 -31.10
N PRO A 215 1.56 -5.29 -32.24
CA PRO A 215 2.65 -6.25 -32.32
C PRO A 215 3.96 -5.54 -31.96
N TRP A 216 4.80 -6.22 -31.19
CA TRP A 216 6.12 -5.73 -30.82
C TRP A 216 6.89 -5.32 -32.07
N PRO A 217 7.54 -4.14 -32.09
CA PRO A 217 8.34 -3.75 -33.23
C PRO A 217 9.42 -4.81 -33.44
N ARG A 218 9.35 -5.55 -34.55
CA ARG A 218 10.45 -6.42 -34.97
C ARG A 218 11.65 -5.52 -35.15
N LYS A 219 12.75 -5.79 -34.41
CA LYS A 219 14.01 -5.08 -34.62
C LYS A 219 14.33 -5.18 -36.11
N LYS A 220 14.29 -4.06 -36.83
CA LYS A 220 14.78 -4.03 -38.22
C LYS A 220 16.25 -4.41 -38.12
N GLN A 221 16.60 -5.60 -38.64
CA GLN A 221 18.01 -5.95 -38.79
C GLN A 221 18.66 -4.85 -39.62
N PRO A 222 19.83 -4.33 -39.21
CA PRO A 222 20.54 -3.37 -40.02
C PRO A 222 20.78 -4.01 -41.38
N GLN A 223 20.23 -3.38 -42.41
CA GLN A 223 20.40 -3.76 -43.79
C GLN A 223 21.90 -3.75 -44.05
N LYS A 224 22.53 -4.93 -44.03
CA LYS A 224 23.94 -5.09 -44.36
C LYS A 224 24.18 -4.32 -45.64
N LEU A 225 25.16 -3.41 -45.57
CA LEU A 225 25.67 -2.63 -46.67
C LEU A 225 25.59 -3.46 -47.95
N ARG A 226 24.83 -2.94 -48.91
CA ARG A 226 24.82 -3.38 -50.30
C ARG A 226 26.18 -2.98 -50.89
N GLN A 227 27.25 -3.61 -50.40
CA GLN A 227 28.60 -3.49 -50.95
C GLN A 227 28.66 -4.35 -52.22
N GLN A 228 28.78 -3.63 -53.33
CA GLN A 228 29.65 -3.97 -54.45
C GLN A 228 29.50 -5.39 -55.02
N LYS A 229 28.58 -5.54 -55.97
CA LYS A 229 28.90 -6.30 -57.18
C LYS A 229 29.05 -5.30 -58.33
N LYS A 230 30.30 -4.90 -58.57
CA LYS A 230 30.76 -4.31 -59.82
C LYS A 230 30.52 -5.38 -60.91
N PRO A 231 29.93 -5.06 -62.08
CA PRO A 231 29.86 -6.04 -63.15
C PRO A 231 31.27 -6.24 -63.71
N THR A 232 31.79 -7.46 -63.61
CA THR A 232 32.93 -7.89 -64.42
C THR A 232 32.41 -7.99 -65.85
N ALA A 233 32.84 -7.06 -66.71
CA ALA A 233 32.61 -7.15 -68.14
C ALA A 233 33.55 -8.23 -68.69
N ASP A 234 32.98 -9.26 -69.31
CA ASP A 234 33.67 -10.10 -70.26
C ASP A 234 33.92 -9.29 -71.54
N LYS A 235 35.21 -9.13 -71.89
CA LYS A 235 35.75 -9.19 -73.26
C LYS A 235 37.27 -9.04 -73.22
#